data_AF-A0A1H6RB57-F1
#
_entry.id   AF-A0A1H6RB57-F1
#
_cell.length_a   1.000
_cell.length_b   1.000
_cell.length_c   1.000
_cell.angle_alpha   90.00
_cell.angle_beta   90.00
_cell.angle_gamma   90.00
#
_symmetry.space_group_name_H-M   'P 1'
#
loop_
_entity.id
_entity.type
_entity.pdbx_description
1 polymer ?
#
loop_
_entity_poly.entity_id
_entity_poly.type
_entity_poly.pdbx_seq_one_letter_code
_entity_poly.pdbx_strand_id
1 'polypeptide(L)'
;MELTRRDAVAALGAVGAGGVGAVGVQRYATGDEGDREEEVSETLVAAAEVLYPSAVDGVREFVETFMAGRLDDGAHAEGVREAVSALETRANAWYDDSFQALSTEDRDSLLEETGADTADENPDGTPAERIRYYIVNELLMALYASPTGGELVGIENPQGHAGGLDTYQRGPNA
;
A
#
# COMPACT_ATOMS: atom_id res chain seq x y z
N MET A 1 2.07 5.93 16.56
CA MET A 1 2.39 7.08 15.67
C MET A 1 1.30 7.12 14.64
N GLU A 2 0.72 8.28 14.37
CA GLU A 2 -0.52 8.34 13.59
C GLU A 2 -0.23 8.57 12.10
N LEU A 3 -0.65 7.65 11.24
CA LEU A 3 -0.70 7.86 9.80
C LEU A 3 -1.94 8.69 9.48
N THR A 4 -1.74 9.84 8.85
CA THR A 4 -2.81 10.78 8.52
C THR A 4 -3.09 10.84 7.02
N ARG A 5 -4.22 11.43 6.61
CA ARG A 5 -4.44 11.79 5.19
C ARG A 5 -3.31 12.62 4.61
N ARG A 6 -2.72 13.51 5.41
CA ARG A 6 -1.61 14.35 4.96
C ARG A 6 -0.38 13.51 4.64
N ASP A 7 -0.16 12.44 5.40
CA ASP A 7 0.91 11.48 5.15
C ASP A 7 0.67 10.72 3.85
N ALA A 8 -0.56 10.30 3.59
CA ALA A 8 -0.93 9.64 2.33
C ALA A 8 -0.73 10.55 1.11
N VAL A 9 -1.14 11.82 1.20
CA VAL A 9 -0.93 12.82 0.15
C VAL A 9 0.57 13.10 -0.06
N ALA A 10 1.36 13.16 1.01
CA ALA A 10 2.80 13.33 0.91
C ALA A 10 3.47 12.12 0.24
N ALA A 11 3.06 10.90 0.60
CA ALA A 11 3.54 9.66 -0.01
C ALA A 11 3.20 9.61 -1.52
N LEU A 12 1.97 9.99 -1.91
CA LEU A 12 1.58 10.09 -3.33
C LEU A 12 2.45 11.06 -4.11
N GLY A 13 2.77 12.22 -3.51
CA GLY A 13 3.68 13.20 -4.09
C GLY A 13 5.10 12.65 -4.29
N ALA A 14 5.61 11.92 -3.30
CA ALA A 14 6.95 11.32 -3.33
C ALA A 14 7.10 10.22 -4.40
N VAL A 15 6.05 9.43 -4.64
CA VAL A 15 6.04 8.36 -5.66
C VAL A 15 5.82 8.91 -7.08
N GLY A 16 5.61 10.23 -7.24
CA GLY A 16 5.41 10.84 -8.56
C GLY A 16 4.07 10.49 -9.20
N ALA A 17 3.13 9.92 -8.44
CA ALA A 17 1.77 9.64 -8.88
C ALA A 17 0.86 10.87 -8.84
N GLY A 18 1.42 12.05 -8.54
CA GLY A 18 0.75 13.35 -8.58
C GLY A 18 0.45 13.82 -10.01
N GLY A 19 -0.42 13.11 -10.73
CA GLY A 19 -1.22 13.73 -11.78
C GLY A 19 -2.16 14.74 -11.14
N VAL A 20 -2.24 15.94 -11.71
CA VAL A 20 -2.92 17.18 -11.24
C VAL A 20 -4.46 17.05 -11.01
N GLY A 21 -5.04 15.84 -10.92
CA GLY A 21 -6.50 15.63 -11.01
C GLY A 21 -7.25 15.04 -9.79
N ALA A 22 -6.59 14.43 -8.79
CA ALA A 22 -7.28 13.52 -7.86
C ALA A 22 -7.73 14.15 -6.51
N VAL A 23 -8.23 15.40 -6.50
CA VAL A 23 -8.88 15.98 -5.29
C VAL A 23 -10.38 16.21 -5.50
N GLY A 24 -10.98 15.78 -6.62
CA GLY A 24 -12.39 16.16 -6.84
C GLY A 24 -13.21 15.44 -7.90
N VAL A 25 -12.86 14.24 -8.34
CA VAL A 25 -13.75 13.49 -9.24
C VAL A 25 -14.08 12.14 -8.63
N GLN A 26 -15.02 12.16 -7.69
CA GLN A 26 -15.82 11.00 -7.38
C GLN A 26 -16.65 10.71 -8.63
N ARG A 27 -16.10 9.90 -9.55
CA ARG A 27 -16.91 9.31 -10.61
C ARG A 27 -17.88 8.38 -9.90
N TYR A 28 -19.16 8.54 -10.21
CA TYR A 28 -20.18 7.61 -9.75
C TYR A 28 -19.93 6.26 -10.44
N ALA A 29 -19.16 5.39 -9.79
CA ALA A 29 -19.13 3.98 -10.11
C ALA A 29 -20.57 3.45 -10.05
N THR A 30 -20.95 2.64 -11.02
CA THR A 30 -22.25 1.94 -10.95
C THR A 30 -22.18 0.89 -9.83
N GLY A 31 -23.30 0.50 -9.22
CA GLY A 31 -23.31 -0.25 -7.94
C GLY A 31 -22.33 -1.43 -7.86
N ASP A 32 -22.23 -2.25 -8.93
CA ASP A 32 -21.33 -3.42 -8.97
C ASP A 32 -19.83 -3.05 -9.03
N GLU A 33 -19.50 -1.92 -9.66
CA GLU A 33 -18.12 -1.40 -9.68
C GLU A 33 -17.74 -0.79 -8.34
N GLY A 34 -18.68 -0.07 -7.70
CA GLY A 34 -18.47 0.53 -6.38
C GLY A 34 -18.25 -0.52 -5.28
N ASP A 35 -19.08 -1.57 -5.26
CA ASP A 35 -18.96 -2.66 -4.30
C ASP A 35 -17.61 -3.39 -4.46
N ARG A 36 -17.17 -3.64 -5.70
CA ARG A 36 -15.85 -4.25 -5.97
C ARG A 36 -14.69 -3.34 -5.51
N GLU A 37 -14.80 -2.03 -5.67
CA GLU A 37 -13.76 -1.09 -5.21
C GLU A 37 -13.67 -1.02 -3.68
N GLU A 38 -14.82 -1.15 -3.00
CA GLU A 38 -14.88 -1.27 -1.55
C GLU A 38 -14.19 -2.56 -1.09
N GLU A 39 -14.50 -3.72 -1.68
CA GLU A 39 -13.85 -5.00 -1.37
C GLU A 39 -12.33 -4.96 -1.57
N VAL A 40 -11.86 -4.35 -2.67
CA VAL A 40 -10.44 -4.17 -2.95
C VAL A 40 -9.79 -3.30 -1.87
N SER A 41 -10.45 -2.21 -1.47
CA SER A 41 -9.94 -1.31 -0.43
C SER A 41 -9.88 -2.00 0.92
N GLU A 42 -10.90 -2.77 1.30
CA GLU A 42 -10.93 -3.54 2.55
C GLU A 42 -9.82 -4.57 2.61
N THR A 43 -9.56 -5.28 1.50
CA THR A 43 -8.47 -6.26 1.40
C THR A 43 -7.11 -5.60 1.61
N LEU A 44 -6.88 -4.46 0.97
CA LEU A 44 -5.61 -3.71 1.09
C LEU A 44 -5.41 -3.15 2.50
N VAL A 45 -6.48 -2.69 3.16
CA VAL A 45 -6.42 -2.26 4.57
C VAL A 45 -6.07 -3.45 5.46
N ALA A 46 -6.73 -4.60 5.28
CA ALA A 46 -6.45 -5.81 6.04
C ALA A 46 -5.00 -6.30 5.84
N ALA A 47 -4.44 -6.17 4.64
CA ALA A 47 -3.04 -6.50 4.35
C ALA A 47 -2.08 -5.50 5.01
N ALA A 48 -2.41 -4.21 5.00
CA ALA A 48 -1.62 -3.19 5.66
C ALA A 48 -1.57 -3.37 7.19
N GLU A 49 -2.66 -3.83 7.82
CA GLU A 49 -2.69 -4.15 9.25
C GLU A 49 -1.70 -5.26 9.65
N VAL A 50 -1.33 -6.12 8.72
CA VAL A 50 -0.28 -7.14 8.90
C VAL A 50 1.11 -6.58 8.61
N LEU A 51 1.25 -5.91 7.47
CA LEU A 51 2.54 -5.44 6.96
C LEU A 51 3.11 -4.26 7.75
N TYR A 52 2.25 -3.42 8.32
CA TYR A 52 2.69 -2.23 9.02
C TYR A 52 3.07 -2.54 10.48
N PRO A 53 4.14 -1.91 11.00
CA PRO A 53 4.52 -2.12 12.40
C PRO A 53 3.39 -1.69 13.34
N SER A 54 3.17 -2.46 14.41
CA SER A 54 2.15 -2.13 15.45
C SER A 54 2.35 -0.78 16.16
N ALA A 55 3.48 -0.11 15.91
CA ALA A 55 3.75 1.25 16.38
C ALA A 55 3.00 2.34 15.59
N VAL A 56 2.34 1.99 14.46
CA VAL A 56 1.54 2.95 13.67
C VAL A 56 0.04 2.71 13.83
N ASP A 57 -0.69 3.82 13.87
CA ASP A 57 -2.15 3.90 13.95
C ASP A 57 -2.69 4.62 12.70
N GLY A 58 -4.01 4.64 12.48
CA GLY A 58 -4.60 5.37 11.34
C GLY A 58 -4.48 4.67 9.97
N VAL A 59 -4.15 3.37 9.97
CA VAL A 59 -3.88 2.56 8.77
C VAL A 59 -4.98 2.67 7.72
N ARG A 60 -6.25 2.49 8.11
CA ARG A 60 -7.40 2.51 7.18
C ARG A 60 -7.46 3.79 6.38
N GLU A 61 -7.56 4.94 7.07
CA GLU A 61 -7.72 6.23 6.41
C GLU A 61 -6.51 6.57 5.52
N PHE A 62 -5.31 6.18 5.95
CA PHE A 62 -4.09 6.34 5.16
C PHE A 62 -4.12 5.52 3.87
N VAL A 63 -4.42 4.22 3.95
CA VAL A 63 -4.45 3.31 2.80
C VAL A 63 -5.55 3.70 1.82
N GLU A 64 -6.77 3.96 2.30
CA GLU A 64 -7.89 4.42 1.46
C GLU A 64 -7.52 5.70 0.70
N THR A 65 -6.90 6.67 1.40
CA THR A 65 -6.47 7.94 0.77
C THR A 65 -5.34 7.74 -0.24
N PHE A 66 -4.37 6.88 0.07
CA PHE A 66 -3.24 6.60 -0.81
C PHE A 66 -3.69 5.84 -2.07
N MET A 67 -4.61 4.89 -1.93
CA MET A 67 -5.06 4.03 -3.03
C MET A 67 -6.13 4.67 -3.90
N ALA A 68 -6.91 5.63 -3.40
CA ALA A 68 -7.95 6.30 -4.18
C ALA A 68 -7.44 6.82 -5.55
N GLY A 69 -6.32 7.55 -5.56
CA GLY A 69 -5.75 8.05 -6.82
C GLY A 69 -5.06 6.99 -7.69
N ARG A 70 -4.81 5.79 -7.17
CA ARG A 70 -4.10 4.69 -7.85
C ARG A 70 -5.05 3.63 -8.40
N LEU A 71 -6.28 3.59 -7.89
CA LEU A 71 -7.36 2.71 -8.35
C LEU A 71 -8.26 3.37 -9.41
N ASP A 72 -8.07 4.66 -9.69
CA ASP A 72 -8.91 5.44 -10.62
C ASP A 72 -9.11 4.76 -11.99
N ASP A 73 -8.04 4.50 -12.76
CA ASP A 73 -8.12 3.85 -14.07
C ASP A 73 -6.72 3.45 -14.59
N GLY A 74 -6.66 2.43 -15.45
CA GLY A 74 -5.47 2.05 -16.21
C GLY A 74 -4.83 0.73 -15.77
N ALA A 75 -3.71 0.39 -16.41
CA ALA A 75 -3.05 -0.90 -16.24
C ALA A 75 -2.62 -1.18 -14.79
N HIS A 76 -2.23 -0.13 -14.04
CA HIS A 76 -1.86 -0.28 -12.64
C HIS A 76 -3.06 -0.65 -11.76
N ALA A 77 -4.18 0.07 -11.91
CA ALA A 77 -5.40 -0.21 -11.17
C ALA A 77 -5.91 -1.63 -11.46
N GLU A 78 -5.84 -2.08 -12.72
CA GLU A 78 -6.19 -3.45 -13.08
C GLU A 78 -5.25 -4.48 -12.45
N GLY A 79 -3.94 -4.22 -12.45
CA GLY A 79 -2.96 -5.08 -11.79
C GLY A 79 -3.20 -5.23 -10.29
N VAL A 80 -3.60 -4.15 -9.60
CA VAL A 80 -4.01 -4.20 -8.19
C VAL A 80 -5.26 -5.08 -8.01
N ARG A 81 -6.30 -4.88 -8.82
CA ARG A 81 -7.53 -5.68 -8.77
C ARG A 81 -7.24 -7.17 -9.02
N GLU A 82 -6.39 -7.49 -10.00
CA GLU A 82 -5.97 -8.88 -10.28
C GLU A 82 -5.14 -9.50 -9.17
N ALA A 83 -4.29 -8.73 -8.49
CA ALA A 83 -3.50 -9.21 -7.36
C ALA A 83 -4.39 -9.49 -6.14
N VAL A 84 -5.33 -8.59 -5.83
CA VAL A 84 -6.33 -8.78 -4.77
C VAL A 84 -7.19 -10.01 -5.06
N SER A 85 -7.70 -10.15 -6.29
CA SER A 85 -8.48 -11.34 -6.67
C SER A 85 -7.68 -12.64 -6.51
N ALA A 86 -6.38 -12.63 -6.79
CA ALA A 86 -5.50 -13.78 -6.61
C ALA A 86 -5.23 -14.13 -5.14
N LEU A 87 -5.23 -13.13 -4.25
CA LEU A 87 -5.13 -13.30 -2.81
C LEU A 87 -6.45 -13.85 -2.24
N GLU A 88 -7.59 -13.26 -2.62
CA GLU A 88 -8.93 -13.72 -2.23
C GLU A 88 -9.20 -15.16 -2.64
N THR A 89 -8.78 -15.53 -3.86
CA THR A 89 -8.88 -16.92 -4.34
C THR A 89 -8.14 -17.89 -3.42
N ARG A 90 -6.98 -17.50 -2.86
CA ARG A 90 -6.22 -18.32 -1.92
C ARG A 90 -6.85 -18.33 -0.54
N ALA A 91 -7.30 -17.18 -0.05
CA ALA A 91 -8.02 -17.08 1.21
C ALA A 91 -9.21 -18.04 1.24
N ASN A 92 -10.07 -17.97 0.23
CA ASN A 92 -11.22 -18.87 0.10
C ASN A 92 -10.79 -20.34 -0.05
N ALA A 93 -9.74 -20.62 -0.83
CA ALA A 93 -9.31 -21.99 -1.07
C ALA A 93 -8.68 -22.67 0.16
N TRP A 94 -7.99 -21.92 1.03
CA TRP A 94 -7.21 -22.48 2.14
C TRP A 94 -7.89 -22.28 3.50
N TYR A 95 -8.64 -21.19 3.66
CA TYR A 95 -9.26 -20.78 4.91
C TYR A 95 -10.80 -20.73 4.86
N ASP A 96 -11.42 -20.95 3.69
CA ASP A 96 -12.89 -20.92 3.48
C ASP A 96 -13.54 -19.59 3.92
N ASP A 97 -12.79 -18.49 3.78
CA ASP A 97 -13.25 -17.13 4.10
C ASP A 97 -12.55 -16.09 3.20
N SER A 98 -13.08 -14.87 3.21
CA SER A 98 -12.48 -13.69 2.57
C SER A 98 -11.25 -13.20 3.35
N PHE A 99 -10.26 -12.62 2.68
CA PHE A 99 -8.99 -12.23 3.32
C PHE A 99 -9.20 -11.27 4.49
N GLN A 100 -10.10 -10.29 4.33
CA GLN A 100 -10.40 -9.30 5.35
C GLN A 100 -11.21 -9.86 6.54
N ALA A 101 -11.87 -11.00 6.39
CA ALA A 101 -12.59 -11.64 7.50
C ALA A 101 -11.68 -12.53 8.37
N LEU A 102 -10.51 -12.93 7.84
CA LEU A 102 -9.52 -13.71 8.58
C LEU A 102 -8.97 -12.97 9.80
N SER A 103 -8.47 -13.73 10.78
CA SER A 103 -7.71 -13.16 11.89
C SER A 103 -6.38 -12.58 11.39
N THR A 104 -5.80 -11.62 12.11
CA THR A 104 -4.51 -11.03 11.73
C THR A 104 -3.39 -12.07 11.57
N GLU A 105 -3.39 -13.11 12.40
CA GLU A 105 -2.42 -14.22 12.34
C GLU A 105 -2.62 -15.08 11.09
N ASP A 106 -3.86 -15.36 10.70
CA ASP A 106 -4.16 -16.10 9.48
C ASP A 106 -3.87 -15.28 8.22
N ARG A 107 -4.11 -13.96 8.26
CA ARG A 107 -3.74 -13.06 7.16
C ARG A 107 -2.22 -13.04 6.95
N ASP A 108 -1.45 -12.99 8.02
CA ASP A 108 0.02 -13.05 7.99
C ASP A 108 0.50 -14.39 7.43
N SER A 109 -0.02 -15.49 7.98
CA SER A 109 0.30 -16.84 7.51
C SER A 109 -0.03 -17.01 6.02
N LEU A 110 -1.19 -16.53 5.58
CA LEU A 110 -1.60 -16.60 4.17
C LEU A 110 -0.68 -15.79 3.26
N LEU A 111 -0.26 -14.58 3.66
CA LEU A 111 0.69 -13.78 2.89
C LEU A 111 2.04 -14.50 2.74
N GLU A 112 2.55 -15.12 3.80
CA GLU A 112 3.76 -15.97 3.73
C GLU A 112 3.56 -17.20 2.83
N GLU A 113 2.44 -17.91 2.98
CA GLU A 113 2.11 -19.11 2.19
C GLU A 113 1.92 -18.80 0.70
N THR A 114 1.58 -17.57 0.33
CA THR A 114 1.56 -17.17 -1.09
C THR A 114 2.96 -17.19 -1.73
N GLY A 115 4.02 -17.10 -0.93
CA GLY A 115 5.41 -16.93 -1.37
C GLY A 115 5.75 -15.50 -1.82
N ALA A 116 4.90 -14.52 -1.53
CA ALA A 116 5.14 -13.12 -1.91
C ALA A 116 6.32 -12.47 -1.15
N ASP A 117 6.73 -13.05 -0.03
CA ASP A 117 7.89 -12.61 0.75
C ASP A 117 9.23 -12.93 0.04
N THR A 118 9.26 -13.99 -0.76
CA THR A 118 10.46 -14.52 -1.44
C THR A 118 10.42 -14.40 -2.97
N ALA A 119 9.26 -14.14 -3.56
CA ALA A 119 9.12 -13.91 -4.99
C ALA A 119 9.81 -12.62 -5.44
N ASP A 120 10.32 -12.63 -6.69
CA ASP A 120 10.78 -11.41 -7.36
C ASP A 120 9.57 -10.49 -7.66
N GLU A 121 9.76 -9.17 -7.61
CA GLU A 121 8.69 -8.27 -8.04
C GLU A 121 8.51 -8.29 -9.57
N ASN A 122 7.36 -8.77 -10.05
CA ASN A 122 7.04 -8.82 -11.48
C ASN A 122 5.54 -8.58 -11.72
N PRO A 123 5.16 -7.43 -12.31
CA PRO A 123 3.76 -7.09 -12.54
C PRO A 123 3.06 -8.00 -13.56
N ASP A 124 3.83 -8.60 -14.47
CA ASP A 124 3.35 -9.54 -15.50
C ASP A 124 3.64 -11.02 -15.11
N GLY A 125 3.99 -11.23 -13.84
CA GLY A 125 4.46 -12.50 -13.31
C GLY A 125 3.34 -13.46 -12.87
N THR A 126 3.79 -14.48 -12.15
CA THR A 126 2.96 -15.40 -11.38
C THR A 126 2.15 -14.65 -10.32
N PRO A 127 1.07 -15.25 -9.79
CA PRO A 127 0.28 -14.62 -8.74
C PRO A 127 1.09 -14.17 -7.52
N ALA A 128 2.13 -14.92 -7.11
CA ALA A 128 3.00 -14.54 -5.98
C ALA A 128 3.79 -13.26 -6.29
N GLU A 129 4.39 -13.19 -7.48
CA GLU A 129 5.15 -12.01 -7.94
C GLU A 129 4.25 -10.77 -8.09
N ARG A 130 2.99 -10.96 -8.52
CA ARG A 130 2.00 -9.86 -8.60
C ARG A 130 1.51 -9.42 -7.23
N ILE A 131 1.27 -10.33 -6.29
CA ILE A 131 0.94 -9.99 -4.90
C ILE A 131 2.10 -9.21 -4.28
N ARG A 132 3.34 -9.66 -4.52
CA ARG A 132 4.55 -8.94 -4.11
C ARG A 132 4.58 -7.53 -4.69
N TYR A 133 4.38 -7.38 -5.99
CA TYR A 133 4.44 -6.09 -6.68
C TYR A 133 3.30 -5.13 -6.29
N TYR A 134 2.04 -5.56 -6.44
CA TYR A 134 0.86 -4.68 -6.36
C TYR A 134 0.25 -4.53 -4.96
N ILE A 135 0.59 -5.42 -4.01
CA ILE A 135 0.07 -5.36 -2.63
C ILE A 135 1.20 -5.07 -1.66
N VAL A 136 2.14 -6.01 -1.51
CA VAL A 136 3.17 -5.92 -0.46
C VAL A 136 4.07 -4.72 -0.67
N ASN A 137 4.69 -4.60 -1.86
CA ASN A 137 5.58 -3.49 -2.16
C ASN A 137 4.82 -2.16 -2.22
N GLU A 138 3.60 -2.15 -2.76
CA GLU A 138 2.80 -0.93 -2.88
C GLU A 138 2.48 -0.31 -1.51
N LEU A 139 2.07 -1.14 -0.55
CA LEU A 139 1.78 -0.72 0.83
C LEU A 139 3.05 -0.33 1.58
N LEU A 140 4.12 -1.13 1.51
CA LEU A 140 5.39 -0.79 2.16
C LEU A 140 6.01 0.48 1.58
N MET A 141 5.92 0.68 0.26
CA MET A 141 6.31 1.91 -0.40
C MET A 141 5.50 3.10 0.12
N ALA A 142 4.18 2.96 0.27
CA ALA A 142 3.33 4.01 0.81
C ALA A 142 3.79 4.42 2.22
N LEU A 143 4.00 3.44 3.11
CA LEU A 143 4.50 3.68 4.46
C LEU A 143 5.84 4.42 4.45
N TYR A 144 6.84 3.91 3.72
CA TYR A 144 8.18 4.49 3.70
C TYR A 144 8.27 5.85 3.00
N ALA A 145 7.40 6.12 2.04
CA ALA A 145 7.30 7.42 1.38
C ALA A 145 6.57 8.46 2.24
N SER A 146 5.85 8.03 3.29
CA SER A 146 5.13 8.93 4.18
C SER A 146 6.06 9.59 5.21
N PRO A 147 5.77 10.82 5.66
CA PRO A 147 6.53 11.47 6.73
C PRO A 147 6.63 10.61 8.00
N THR A 148 5.50 10.12 8.51
CA THR A 148 5.44 9.28 9.72
C THR A 148 6.21 7.96 9.55
N GLY A 149 6.06 7.27 8.42
CA GLY A 149 6.79 6.02 8.18
C GLY A 149 8.28 6.23 7.90
N GLY A 150 8.66 7.35 7.28
CA GLY A 150 10.05 7.76 7.13
C GLY A 150 10.73 8.04 8.46
N GLU A 151 10.05 8.72 9.39
CA GLU A 151 10.53 8.96 10.77
C GLU A 151 10.69 7.63 11.53
N LEU A 152 9.72 6.72 11.42
CA LEU A 152 9.74 5.42 12.08
C LEU A 152 11.00 4.60 11.77
N VAL A 153 11.50 4.67 10.54
CA VAL A 153 12.67 3.88 10.10
C VAL A 153 13.92 4.73 9.88
N GLY A 154 13.88 6.02 10.23
CA GLY A 154 15.02 6.94 10.16
C GLY A 154 15.51 7.25 8.73
N ILE A 155 14.58 7.26 7.76
CA ILE A 155 14.85 7.54 6.33
C ILE A 155 14.23 8.85 5.85
N GLU A 156 13.93 9.77 6.76
CA GLU A 156 13.23 11.02 6.46
C GLU A 156 13.88 11.78 5.30
N ASN A 157 13.07 12.16 4.30
CA ASN A 157 13.51 13.12 3.28
C ASN A 157 13.51 14.53 3.89
N PRO A 158 14.66 15.23 3.96
CA PRO A 158 14.71 16.55 4.55
C PRO A 158 13.84 17.53 3.75
N GLN A 159 12.99 18.27 4.47
CA GLN A 159 12.11 19.29 3.88
C GLN A 159 12.97 20.38 3.19
N GLY A 160 12.91 20.45 1.86
CA GLY A 160 13.57 21.49 1.06
C GLY A 160 14.84 21.08 0.29
N HIS A 161 15.29 19.82 0.37
CA HIS A 161 16.44 19.35 -0.40
C HIS A 161 16.18 18.01 -1.10
N ALA A 162 16.31 18.01 -2.43
CA ALA A 162 16.53 16.80 -3.18
C ALA A 162 17.95 16.29 -2.87
N GLY A 163 18.07 15.41 -1.87
CA GLY A 163 19.31 14.69 -1.56
C GLY A 163 19.90 14.96 -0.17
N GLY A 164 19.70 14.00 0.74
CA GLY A 164 20.65 13.68 1.81
C GLY A 164 20.35 14.31 3.17
N LEU A 165 20.28 13.44 4.18
CA LEU A 165 20.27 13.78 5.61
C LEU A 165 21.30 14.89 5.90
N ASP A 166 20.95 15.82 6.78
CA ASP A 166 21.79 16.93 7.26
C ASP A 166 23.18 16.46 7.75
N THR A 167 23.29 15.18 8.12
CA THR A 167 24.51 14.46 8.50
C THR A 167 25.52 14.29 7.35
N TYR A 168 25.09 14.26 6.09
CA TYR A 168 26.00 14.23 4.93
C TYR A 168 26.56 15.62 4.58
N GLN A 169 25.95 16.70 5.09
CA GLN A 169 26.42 18.07 4.85
C GLN A 169 27.44 18.55 5.89
N ARG A 170 27.60 17.85 7.02
CA ARG A 170 28.62 18.18 8.03
C ARG A 170 29.82 17.27 7.88
N GLY A 171 30.93 17.84 7.38
CA GLY A 171 32.23 17.18 7.37
C GLY A 171 32.73 16.88 8.79
N PRO A 172 33.76 16.03 8.94
CA PRO A 172 34.20 15.42 10.21
C PRO A 172 34.74 16.37 11.30
N ASN A 173 34.50 17.69 11.20
CA ASN A 173 34.95 18.70 12.16
C ASN A 173 33.87 19.74 12.52
N ALA A 174 32.58 19.40 12.46
CA ALA A 174 31.49 20.25 12.94
C ALA A 174 31.16 19.98 14.42
#